data_AF-A0A956IZW6-F1
#
_entry.id   AF-A0A956IZW6-F1
#
_cell.length_a   1.000
_cell.length_b   1.000
_cell.length_c   1.000
_cell.angle_alpha   90.00
_cell.angle_beta   90.00
_cell.angle_gamma   90.00
#
_symmetry.space_group_name_H-M   'P 1'
#
loop_
_entity.id
_entity.type
_entity.pdbx_description
1 polymer ?
#
loop_
_entity_poly.entity_id
_entity_poly.type
_entity_poly.pdbx_seq_one_letter_code
_entity_poly.pdbx_strand_id
1 'polypeptide(L)'
;MIVTQVEADRSGTGLLLIYTGGSLKQAADPEQDQPFLLWTHRQTRKSVVGGVLGDLGMGGIGESKFKVKGVAYAGALEFYDAEVEGGSRAVLERLEPELRGFASQRFLPSGWYDIFPFLELDRAAAHLSGTTLDNIARRASEWQARRELQGIYKVFVKLLGASHAANVFGRLMGQYYNFGQHKLVPHGKTEVYFEIGGCPSELATWLPTVILAYVRTLLELAGAKEVAPTRVESTPDGSFEGYPLVKLEARLRWK
;
A
#
# COMPACT_ATOMS: atom_id res chain seq x y z
N MET A 1 8.42 27.50 39.22
CA MET A 1 8.52 27.95 37.82
C MET A 1 9.79 28.76 37.69
N ILE A 2 10.86 28.14 37.18
CA ILE A 2 12.11 28.81 36.86
C ILE A 2 12.45 28.36 35.44
N VAL A 3 12.55 29.32 34.53
CA VAL A 3 13.08 29.11 33.19
C VAL A 3 14.52 29.61 33.23
N THR A 4 15.46 28.80 32.77
CA THR A 4 16.80 29.26 32.45
C THR A 4 17.15 28.89 31.01
N GLN A 5 17.92 29.78 30.42
CA GLN A 5 18.14 30.05 29.00
C GLN A 5 18.70 28.87 28.20
N VAL A 6 18.32 28.80 26.91
CA VAL A 6 18.84 27.88 25.89
C VAL A 6 19.85 28.62 25.03
N GLU A 7 21.08 28.12 24.94
CA GLU A 7 22.01 28.46 23.85
C GLU A 7 22.06 27.30 22.85
N ALA A 8 21.88 27.63 21.56
CA ALA A 8 21.95 26.68 20.47
C ALA A 8 23.38 26.58 19.93
N ASP A 9 23.93 25.37 19.88
CA ASP A 9 25.14 25.08 19.10
C ASP A 9 24.82 25.07 17.58
N ARG A 10 25.72 25.63 16.78
CA ARG A 10 25.66 25.77 15.32
C ARG A 10 25.75 24.45 14.54
N SER A 11 25.83 23.29 15.19
CA SER A 11 25.91 21.99 14.53
C SER A 11 24.56 21.28 14.31
N GLY A 12 23.46 21.77 14.88
CA GLY A 12 22.11 21.30 14.51
C GLY A 12 21.81 19.83 14.82
N THR A 13 22.45 19.25 15.84
CA THR A 13 22.25 17.84 16.21
C THR A 13 21.73 17.70 17.64
N GLY A 14 20.48 17.26 17.78
CA GLY A 14 19.91 16.60 18.97
C GLY A 14 19.65 17.48 20.21
N LEU A 15 18.38 17.60 20.61
CA LEU A 15 17.99 18.12 21.93
C LEU A 15 17.81 16.93 22.89
N LEU A 16 18.60 16.84 23.95
CA LEU A 16 18.42 15.85 25.03
C LEU A 16 17.64 16.50 26.17
N LEU A 17 16.42 16.03 26.42
CA LEU A 17 15.64 16.38 27.62
C LEU A 17 15.70 15.21 28.60
N ILE A 18 16.32 15.42 29.75
CA ILE A 18 16.33 14.46 30.86
C ILE A 18 15.19 14.82 31.81
N TYR A 19 14.26 13.89 32.04
CA TYR A 19 13.20 14.05 33.03
C TYR A 19 13.51 13.14 34.23
N THR A 20 13.70 13.73 35.40
CA THR A 20 13.81 13.01 36.68
C THR A 20 12.50 13.18 37.46
N GLY A 21 11.97 12.06 37.94
CA GLY A 21 10.57 11.91 38.35
C GLY A 21 10.14 12.59 39.65
N GLY A 22 8.82 12.68 39.83
CA GLY A 22 8.13 13.06 41.06
C GLY A 22 6.70 12.51 41.10
N SER A 23 6.44 11.70 42.14
CA SER A 23 5.20 11.11 42.69
C SER A 23 3.81 11.46 42.11
N LEU A 24 3.04 10.40 41.78
CA LEU A 24 1.58 10.39 41.62
C LEU A 24 0.87 10.36 42.98
N LYS A 25 -0.03 11.34 43.23
CA LYS A 25 -1.17 11.21 44.14
C LYS A 25 -2.46 11.57 43.40
N GLN A 26 -3.48 10.77 43.65
CA GLN A 26 -4.80 10.72 43.01
C GLN A 26 -5.60 12.03 43.10
N ALA A 27 -6.34 12.35 42.04
CA ALA A 27 -7.75 12.77 42.08
C ALA A 27 -8.38 12.62 40.68
N ALA A 28 -9.66 12.28 40.65
CA ALA A 28 -10.44 11.85 39.49
C ALA A 28 -11.09 13.00 38.71
N ASP A 29 -11.24 12.82 37.38
CA ASP A 29 -12.45 13.17 36.59
C ASP A 29 -12.34 12.49 35.19
N PRO A 30 -13.38 11.82 34.63
CA PRO A 30 -13.30 11.11 33.36
C PRO A 30 -14.07 11.84 32.26
N GLU A 31 -13.58 12.97 31.77
CA GLU A 31 -14.00 13.53 30.49
C GLU A 31 -12.99 14.58 30.03
N GLN A 32 -12.53 14.48 28.78
CA GLN A 32 -11.63 15.43 28.10
C GLN A 32 -10.18 15.49 28.60
N ASP A 33 -9.31 14.59 28.09
CA ASP A 33 -7.97 14.98 27.64
C ASP A 33 -7.30 13.82 26.87
N GLN A 34 -7.07 14.02 25.57
CA GLN A 34 -6.18 13.18 24.76
C GLN A 34 -5.03 14.10 24.31
N PRO A 35 -3.76 13.83 24.69
CA PRO A 35 -2.66 14.67 24.27
C PRO A 35 -2.41 14.51 22.76
N PHE A 36 -2.55 15.63 22.04
CA PHE A 36 -2.11 15.78 20.66
C PHE A 36 -0.58 15.58 20.58
N LEU A 37 -0.15 14.41 20.13
CA LEU A 37 1.21 14.18 19.62
C LEU A 37 1.33 14.84 18.23
N LEU A 38 1.75 16.11 18.21
CA LEU A 38 2.15 16.83 17.00
C LEU A 38 3.50 16.29 16.51
N TRP A 39 3.44 15.30 15.62
CA TRP A 39 4.60 14.80 14.89
C TRP A 39 4.91 15.77 13.73
N THR A 40 5.79 16.75 13.97
CA THR A 40 6.26 17.65 12.90
C THR A 40 7.53 17.08 12.26
N HIS A 41 7.34 16.21 11.26
CA HIS A 41 8.46 15.75 10.43
C HIS A 41 8.77 16.77 9.33
N ARG A 42 9.74 17.65 9.59
CA ARG A 42 10.37 18.48 8.54
C ARG A 42 11.55 17.69 7.96
N GLN A 43 11.27 16.71 7.10
CA GLN A 43 12.30 15.98 6.36
C GLN A 43 12.69 16.77 5.11
N THR A 44 13.95 17.17 5.04
CA THR A 44 14.61 17.67 3.83
C THR A 44 14.70 16.53 2.80
N ARG A 45 14.03 16.71 1.65
CA ARG A 45 13.94 15.72 0.56
C ARG A 45 15.31 15.48 -0.12
N LYS A 46 16.00 14.42 0.26
CA LYS A 46 16.81 13.60 -0.67
C LYS A 46 15.99 12.36 -1.00
N SER A 47 16.00 11.91 -2.26
CA SER A 47 15.14 10.81 -2.71
C SER A 47 15.49 9.53 -1.95
N VAL A 48 14.49 9.04 -1.25
CA VAL A 48 14.61 7.99 -0.23
C VAL A 48 14.83 6.63 -0.87
N VAL A 49 14.66 6.45 -2.18
CA VAL A 49 14.63 5.09 -2.78
C VAL A 49 16.03 4.56 -3.09
N GLY A 50 16.91 5.36 -3.69
CA GLY A 50 18.31 4.98 -3.87
C GLY A 50 19.06 4.87 -2.53
N GLY A 51 18.68 5.70 -1.56
CA GLY A 51 19.19 5.66 -0.19
C GLY A 51 18.64 4.49 0.61
N VAL A 52 17.32 4.27 0.68
CA VAL A 52 16.70 3.25 1.56
C VAL A 52 16.77 1.84 0.99
N LEU A 53 16.70 1.64 -0.33
CA LEU A 53 17.01 0.32 -0.89
C LEU A 53 18.49 -0.02 -0.64
N GLY A 54 19.40 0.96 -0.83
CA GLY A 54 20.83 0.78 -0.54
C GLY A 54 21.16 0.61 0.94
N ASP A 55 20.55 1.39 1.83
CA ASP A 55 20.83 1.45 3.27
C ASP A 55 20.26 0.24 4.02
N LEU A 56 19.25 -0.43 3.47
CA LEU A 56 18.72 -1.68 4.01
C LEU A 56 19.46 -2.92 3.47
N GLY A 57 20.52 -2.75 2.68
CA GLY A 57 21.26 -3.85 2.05
C GLY A 57 20.42 -4.61 1.00
N MET A 58 19.42 -3.94 0.44
CA MET A 58 18.43 -4.53 -0.45
C MET A 58 18.92 -4.38 -1.89
N GLY A 59 18.82 -5.45 -2.68
CA GLY A 59 19.37 -5.53 -4.03
C GLY A 59 18.97 -4.37 -4.95
N GLY A 60 19.69 -4.22 -6.07
CA GLY A 60 19.45 -3.15 -7.03
C GLY A 60 18.02 -3.12 -7.57
N ILE A 61 17.64 -2.02 -8.23
CA ILE A 61 16.31 -1.88 -8.85
C ILE A 61 16.04 -3.07 -9.77
N GLY A 62 14.93 -3.78 -9.53
CA GLY A 62 14.57 -4.95 -10.32
C GLY A 62 15.05 -6.28 -9.75
N GLU A 63 15.85 -6.28 -8.67
CA GLU A 63 16.47 -7.48 -8.11
C GLU A 63 15.70 -8.07 -6.91
N SER A 64 14.76 -7.33 -6.32
CA SER A 64 14.04 -7.78 -5.13
C SER A 64 13.33 -9.12 -5.37
N LYS A 65 13.28 -10.00 -4.36
CA LYS A 65 12.56 -11.28 -4.46
C LYS A 65 11.05 -11.12 -4.42
N PHE A 66 10.56 -9.96 -4.00
CA PHE A 66 9.14 -9.61 -4.01
C PHE A 66 8.73 -9.14 -5.40
N LYS A 67 8.01 -9.98 -6.13
CA LYS A 67 7.63 -9.78 -7.52
C LYS A 67 6.12 -9.73 -7.70
N VAL A 68 5.70 -8.96 -8.69
CA VAL A 68 4.34 -8.87 -9.22
C VAL A 68 4.31 -9.19 -10.70
N LYS A 69 3.15 -9.64 -11.21
CA LYS A 69 2.95 -9.88 -12.63
C LYS A 69 3.01 -8.59 -13.45
N GLY A 70 3.61 -8.68 -14.64
CA GLY A 70 3.76 -7.54 -15.55
C GLY A 70 2.43 -6.95 -16.03
N VAL A 71 1.34 -7.72 -16.00
CA VAL A 71 0.00 -7.19 -16.28
C VAL A 71 -0.41 -6.08 -15.31
N ALA A 72 0.09 -6.09 -14.07
CA ALA A 72 -0.16 -5.01 -13.11
C ALA A 72 0.55 -3.73 -13.56
N TYR A 73 1.82 -3.81 -13.98
CA TYR A 73 2.57 -2.66 -14.50
C TYR A 73 1.91 -2.08 -15.75
N ALA A 74 1.56 -2.95 -16.70
CA ALA A 74 0.85 -2.53 -17.91
C ALA A 74 -0.49 -1.84 -17.57
N GLY A 75 -1.26 -2.42 -16.65
CA GLY A 75 -2.51 -1.83 -16.17
C GLY A 75 -2.32 -0.46 -15.54
N ALA A 76 -1.31 -0.28 -14.70
CA ALA A 76 -1.00 1.01 -14.08
C ALA A 76 -0.60 2.08 -15.11
N LEU A 77 0.27 1.74 -16.06
CA LEU A 77 0.70 2.68 -17.11
C LEU A 77 -0.49 3.12 -17.98
N GLU A 78 -1.35 2.18 -18.37
CA GLU A 78 -2.57 2.51 -19.12
C GLU A 78 -3.55 3.35 -18.29
N PHE A 79 -3.68 3.10 -16.99
CA PHE A 79 -4.45 3.95 -16.08
C PHE A 79 -3.87 5.37 -16.04
N TYR A 80 -2.54 5.52 -15.93
CA TYR A 80 -1.92 6.84 -15.90
C TYR A 80 -2.15 7.60 -17.21
N ASP A 81 -2.02 6.95 -18.36
CA ASP A 81 -2.33 7.55 -19.67
C ASP A 81 -3.77 8.05 -19.76
N ALA A 82 -4.71 7.38 -19.09
CA ALA A 82 -6.12 7.76 -19.08
C ALA A 82 -6.47 8.84 -18.04
N GLU A 83 -5.85 8.80 -16.86
CA GLU A 83 -6.39 9.45 -15.65
C GLU A 83 -5.42 10.44 -14.97
N VAL A 84 -4.15 10.49 -15.39
CA VAL A 84 -3.13 11.39 -14.83
C VAL A 84 -2.73 12.43 -15.88
N GLU A 85 -2.66 13.69 -15.47
CA GLU A 85 -2.24 14.78 -16.35
C GLU A 85 -0.83 14.51 -16.92
N GLY A 86 -0.71 14.55 -18.25
CA GLY A 86 0.54 14.23 -18.96
C GLY A 86 0.84 12.73 -19.11
N GLY A 87 -0.04 11.86 -18.61
CA GLY A 87 0.00 10.42 -18.82
C GLY A 87 1.16 9.70 -18.12
N SER A 88 1.38 8.45 -18.50
CA SER A 88 2.49 7.62 -18.01
C SER A 88 3.86 8.26 -18.26
N ARG A 89 4.03 9.00 -19.37
CA ARG A 89 5.28 9.74 -19.65
C ARG A 89 5.61 10.74 -18.55
N ALA A 90 4.64 11.55 -18.12
CA ALA A 90 4.86 12.52 -17.05
C ALA A 90 5.19 11.82 -15.72
N VAL A 91 4.53 10.69 -15.43
CA VAL A 91 4.83 9.86 -14.25
C VAL A 91 6.28 9.37 -14.28
N LEU A 92 6.72 8.80 -15.41
CA LEU A 92 8.09 8.29 -15.59
C LEU A 92 9.15 9.40 -15.47
N GLU A 93 8.87 10.61 -15.97
CA GLU A 93 9.77 11.76 -15.87
C GLU A 93 10.05 12.19 -14.42
N ARG A 94 9.14 11.90 -13.48
CA ARG A 94 9.32 12.18 -12.05
C ARG A 94 10.23 11.19 -11.32
N LEU A 95 10.52 10.04 -11.91
CA LEU A 95 11.34 9.01 -11.30
C LEU A 95 12.83 9.31 -11.45
N GLU A 96 13.65 8.76 -10.55
CA GLU A 96 15.10 8.75 -10.69
C GLU A 96 15.54 7.99 -11.95
N PRO A 97 16.71 8.29 -12.55
CA PRO A 97 17.11 7.72 -13.84
C PRO A 97 17.08 6.18 -13.92
N GLU A 98 17.60 5.48 -12.92
CA GLU A 98 17.61 4.01 -12.90
C GLU A 98 16.20 3.43 -12.80
N LEU A 99 15.37 4.03 -11.94
CA LEU A 99 13.99 3.63 -11.72
C LEU A 99 13.13 3.90 -12.96
N ARG A 100 13.34 5.04 -13.61
CA ARG A 100 12.75 5.37 -14.90
C ARG A 100 13.15 4.37 -15.97
N GLY A 101 14.44 4.00 -16.03
CA GLY A 101 14.95 2.98 -16.93
C GLY A 101 14.18 1.66 -16.78
N PHE A 102 14.07 1.17 -15.54
CA PHE A 102 13.28 -0.02 -15.23
C PHE A 102 11.80 0.13 -15.61
N ALA A 103 11.16 1.24 -15.22
CA ALA A 103 9.73 1.44 -15.42
C ALA A 103 9.33 1.79 -16.87
N SER A 104 10.30 2.17 -17.71
CA SER A 104 10.09 2.46 -19.14
C SER A 104 10.14 1.23 -20.04
N GLN A 105 10.53 0.06 -19.49
CA GLN A 105 10.61 -1.16 -20.26
C GLN A 105 9.23 -1.67 -20.68
N ARG A 106 9.19 -2.54 -21.69
CA ARG A 106 7.97 -3.26 -22.04
C ARG A 106 7.72 -4.39 -21.05
N PHE A 107 6.63 -4.31 -20.29
CA PHE A 107 6.21 -5.37 -19.37
C PHE A 107 5.40 -6.45 -20.10
N LEU A 108 5.86 -7.70 -20.02
CA LEU A 108 5.11 -8.87 -20.51
C LEU A 108 4.07 -9.28 -19.47
N PRO A 109 2.79 -9.50 -19.84
CA PRO A 109 1.73 -9.78 -18.87
C PRO A 109 2.02 -10.92 -17.89
N SER A 110 2.64 -12.00 -18.39
CA SER A 110 2.99 -13.18 -17.60
C SER A 110 4.34 -13.10 -16.86
N GLY A 111 5.15 -12.08 -17.15
CA GLY A 111 6.48 -11.87 -16.56
C GLY A 111 6.40 -11.46 -15.09
N TRP A 112 7.50 -11.66 -14.37
CA TRP A 112 7.64 -11.30 -12.96
C TRP A 112 8.59 -10.13 -12.80
N TYR A 113 8.12 -9.07 -12.13
CA TYR A 113 8.83 -7.80 -11.99
C TYR A 113 8.84 -7.35 -10.54
N ASP A 114 9.89 -6.67 -10.13
CA ASP A 114 10.03 -6.14 -8.77
C ASP A 114 8.82 -5.27 -8.39
N ILE A 115 8.28 -5.43 -7.19
CA ILE A 115 7.12 -4.66 -6.72
C ILE A 115 7.49 -3.25 -6.24
N PHE A 116 8.71 -3.02 -5.78
CA PHE A 116 9.08 -1.72 -5.20
C PHE A 116 9.08 -0.58 -6.21
N PRO A 117 9.54 -0.77 -7.47
CA PRO A 117 9.37 0.25 -8.49
C PRO A 117 7.91 0.60 -8.80
N PHE A 118 6.98 -0.32 -8.57
CA PHE A 118 5.55 -0.08 -8.76
C PHE A 118 5.05 0.94 -7.74
N LEU A 119 5.37 0.73 -6.46
CA LEU A 119 5.01 1.65 -5.40
C LEU A 119 5.45 3.09 -5.72
N GLU A 120 6.64 3.24 -6.29
CA GLU A 120 7.18 4.55 -6.66
C GLU A 120 6.50 5.17 -7.89
N LEU A 121 6.01 4.36 -8.84
CA LEU A 121 5.13 4.83 -9.91
C LEU A 121 3.85 5.45 -9.34
N ASP A 122 3.20 4.75 -8.41
CA ASP A 122 1.96 5.25 -7.78
C ASP A 122 2.22 6.53 -6.97
N ARG A 123 3.38 6.63 -6.28
CA ARG A 123 3.78 7.86 -5.58
C ARG A 123 3.98 9.04 -6.54
N ALA A 124 4.64 8.80 -7.67
CA ALA A 124 4.84 9.82 -8.70
C ALA A 124 3.50 10.29 -9.30
N ALA A 125 2.61 9.35 -9.62
CA ALA A 125 1.26 9.64 -10.10
C ALA A 125 0.41 10.41 -9.07
N ALA A 126 0.52 10.07 -7.78
CA ALA A 126 -0.17 10.77 -6.70
C ALA A 126 0.29 12.22 -6.57
N HIS A 127 1.61 12.44 -6.67
CA HIS A 127 2.17 13.79 -6.67
C HIS A 127 1.70 14.60 -7.88
N LEU A 128 1.69 14.02 -9.08
CA LEU A 128 1.21 14.72 -10.29
C LEU A 128 -0.27 15.08 -10.20
N SER A 129 -1.06 14.17 -9.64
CA SER A 129 -2.52 14.33 -9.51
C SER A 129 -2.95 15.15 -8.31
N GLY A 130 -2.01 15.66 -7.49
CA GLY A 130 -2.33 16.45 -6.29
C GLY A 130 -3.16 15.69 -5.24
N THR A 131 -3.00 14.37 -5.14
CA THR A 131 -3.79 13.49 -4.26
C THR A 131 -2.90 12.57 -3.42
N THR A 132 -3.49 11.84 -2.48
CA THR A 132 -2.78 10.82 -1.69
C THR A 132 -2.42 9.58 -2.50
N LEU A 133 -1.36 8.88 -2.09
CA LEU A 133 -0.97 7.59 -2.63
C LEU A 133 -2.12 6.58 -2.60
N ASP A 134 -2.82 6.48 -1.46
CA ASP A 134 -3.95 5.56 -1.30
C ASP A 134 -5.06 5.84 -2.32
N ASN A 135 -5.31 7.10 -2.67
CA ASN A 135 -6.33 7.44 -3.64
C ASN A 135 -5.95 7.02 -5.07
N ILE A 136 -4.67 7.18 -5.45
CA ILE A 136 -4.18 6.68 -6.75
C ILE A 136 -4.24 5.16 -6.78
N ALA A 137 -3.66 4.49 -5.78
CA ALA A 137 -3.63 3.04 -5.70
C ALA A 137 -5.06 2.45 -5.77
N ARG A 138 -6.00 3.04 -5.04
CA ARG A 138 -7.41 2.66 -5.08
C ARG A 138 -8.02 2.87 -6.48
N ARG A 139 -7.87 4.06 -7.08
CA ARG A 139 -8.45 4.36 -8.40
C ARG A 139 -7.86 3.48 -9.50
N ALA A 140 -6.55 3.29 -9.52
CA ALA A 140 -5.87 2.42 -10.47
C ALA A 140 -6.37 0.97 -10.37
N SER A 141 -6.52 0.47 -9.14
CA SER A 141 -7.02 -0.89 -8.87
C SER A 141 -8.48 -1.06 -9.26
N GLU A 142 -9.34 -0.08 -8.95
CA GLU A 142 -10.75 -0.09 -9.38
C GLU A 142 -10.86 -0.06 -10.91
N TRP A 143 -10.04 0.75 -11.58
CA TRP A 143 -10.01 0.86 -13.03
C TRP A 143 -9.56 -0.46 -13.68
N GLN A 144 -8.48 -1.05 -13.18
CA GLN A 144 -7.98 -2.33 -13.66
C GLN A 144 -8.99 -3.46 -13.42
N ALA A 145 -9.56 -3.53 -12.22
CA ALA A 145 -10.59 -4.52 -11.88
C ALA A 145 -11.80 -4.43 -12.81
N ARG A 146 -12.32 -3.22 -13.08
CA ARG A 146 -13.45 -3.03 -14.01
C ARG A 146 -13.10 -3.55 -15.39
N ARG A 147 -11.93 -3.22 -15.91
CA ARG A 147 -11.49 -3.66 -17.24
C ARG A 147 -11.36 -5.19 -17.33
N GLU A 148 -10.70 -5.82 -16.37
CA GLU A 148 -10.45 -7.27 -16.37
C GLU A 148 -11.73 -8.07 -16.12
N LEU A 149 -12.55 -7.64 -15.16
CA LEU A 149 -13.75 -8.35 -14.74
C LEU A 149 -14.94 -8.16 -15.68
N GLN A 150 -14.99 -7.05 -16.42
CA GLN A 150 -15.97 -6.86 -17.50
C GLN A 150 -15.57 -7.54 -18.81
N GLY A 151 -14.30 -7.98 -18.93
CA GLY A 151 -13.81 -8.79 -20.03
C GLY A 151 -14.05 -10.28 -19.82
N ILE A 152 -12.96 -11.05 -19.74
CA ILE A 152 -12.94 -12.52 -19.73
C ILE A 152 -13.77 -13.11 -18.59
N TYR A 153 -13.84 -12.43 -17.43
CA TYR A 153 -14.52 -12.94 -16.25
C TYR A 153 -15.99 -12.52 -16.11
N LYS A 154 -16.54 -11.75 -17.05
CA LYS A 154 -17.89 -11.17 -16.97
C LYS A 154 -18.98 -12.20 -16.67
N VAL A 155 -18.88 -13.37 -17.30
CA VAL A 155 -19.85 -14.46 -17.14
C VAL A 155 -19.75 -15.07 -15.74
N PHE A 156 -18.54 -15.29 -15.23
CA PHE A 156 -18.32 -15.86 -13.90
C PHE A 156 -18.77 -14.90 -12.79
N VAL A 157 -18.49 -13.61 -12.93
CA VAL A 157 -18.86 -12.60 -11.93
C VAL A 157 -20.38 -12.48 -11.78
N LYS A 158 -21.13 -12.53 -12.89
CA LYS A 158 -22.60 -12.39 -12.85
C LYS A 158 -23.34 -13.65 -12.38
N LEU A 159 -22.79 -14.84 -12.64
CA LEU A 159 -23.49 -16.10 -12.36
C LEU A 159 -23.21 -16.66 -10.98
N LEU A 160 -22.02 -16.41 -10.41
CA LEU A 160 -21.58 -17.11 -9.19
C LEU A 160 -21.97 -16.39 -7.90
N GLY A 161 -22.39 -15.13 -7.96
CA GLY A 161 -22.70 -14.31 -6.78
C GLY A 161 -21.46 -13.93 -5.95
N ALA A 162 -21.60 -12.92 -5.09
CA ALA A 162 -20.49 -12.27 -4.39
C ALA A 162 -19.59 -13.23 -3.58
N SER A 163 -20.16 -14.12 -2.76
CA SER A 163 -19.37 -15.05 -1.93
C SER A 163 -18.54 -16.04 -2.77
N HIS A 164 -19.08 -16.53 -3.89
CA HIS A 164 -18.34 -17.46 -4.74
C HIS A 164 -17.31 -16.73 -5.61
N ALA A 165 -17.62 -15.50 -6.05
CA ALA A 165 -16.65 -14.64 -6.72
C ALA A 165 -15.41 -14.40 -5.84
N ALA A 166 -15.61 -14.12 -4.54
CA ALA A 166 -14.51 -13.97 -3.58
C ALA A 166 -13.64 -15.23 -3.45
N ASN A 167 -14.26 -16.42 -3.36
CA ASN A 167 -13.53 -17.70 -3.30
C ASN A 167 -12.67 -17.97 -4.54
N VAL A 168 -13.19 -17.67 -5.74
CA VAL A 168 -12.43 -17.82 -6.99
C VAL A 168 -11.29 -16.82 -7.01
N PHE A 169 -11.56 -15.59 -6.60
CA PHE A 169 -10.57 -14.51 -6.65
C PHE A 169 -9.42 -14.67 -5.65
N GLY A 170 -9.67 -15.19 -4.46
CA GLY A 170 -8.61 -15.52 -3.50
C GLY A 170 -7.53 -16.42 -4.10
N ARG A 171 -7.95 -17.41 -4.91
CA ARG A 171 -7.03 -18.30 -5.64
C ARG A 171 -6.28 -17.59 -6.76
N LEU A 172 -6.89 -16.59 -7.41
CA LEU A 172 -6.27 -15.81 -8.47
C LEU A 172 -5.25 -14.81 -7.93
N MET A 173 -5.48 -14.20 -6.76
CA MET A 173 -4.56 -13.23 -6.16
C MET A 173 -3.18 -13.82 -5.88
N GLY A 174 -3.10 -15.08 -5.44
CA GLY A 174 -1.83 -15.81 -5.30
C GLY A 174 -1.06 -16.02 -6.62
N GLN A 175 -1.64 -15.70 -7.78
CA GLN A 175 -0.96 -15.76 -9.08
C GLN A 175 -0.36 -14.42 -9.51
N TYR A 176 -0.76 -13.31 -8.87
CA TYR A 176 -0.30 -11.96 -9.19
C TYR A 176 0.97 -11.57 -8.46
N TYR A 177 1.21 -12.16 -7.29
CA TYR A 177 2.38 -11.91 -6.44
C TYR A 177 3.11 -13.23 -6.20
N ASN A 178 4.44 -13.24 -6.21
CA ASN A 178 5.22 -14.42 -5.82
C ASN A 178 5.54 -14.44 -4.31
N PHE A 179 4.96 -13.50 -3.57
CA PHE A 179 5.11 -13.30 -2.15
C PHE A 179 3.74 -13.08 -1.53
N GLY A 180 3.67 -13.16 -0.21
CA GLY A 180 2.42 -13.12 0.50
C GLY A 180 1.69 -14.46 0.42
N GLN A 181 1.22 -14.96 1.56
CA GLN A 181 0.22 -16.03 1.62
C GLN A 181 -1.15 -15.39 1.65
N HIS A 182 -1.80 -15.32 0.48
CA HIS A 182 -3.09 -14.65 0.31
C HIS A 182 -4.23 -15.59 0.68
N LYS A 183 -5.11 -15.16 1.58
CA LYS A 183 -6.37 -15.82 1.89
C LYS A 183 -7.51 -14.82 1.72
N LEU A 184 -8.51 -15.22 0.94
CA LEU A 184 -9.78 -14.51 0.84
C LEU A 184 -10.89 -15.54 1.06
N VAL A 185 -11.46 -15.55 2.25
CA VAL A 185 -12.37 -16.61 2.72
C VAL A 185 -13.73 -16.00 3.04
N PRO A 186 -14.83 -16.47 2.45
CA PRO A 186 -16.16 -16.07 2.83
C PRO A 186 -16.42 -16.35 4.31
N HIS A 187 -16.94 -15.36 5.01
CA HIS A 187 -17.37 -15.44 6.39
C HIS A 187 -18.88 -15.24 6.46
N GLY A 188 -19.63 -16.26 6.04
CA GLY A 188 -21.08 -16.17 5.88
C GLY A 188 -21.51 -15.62 4.51
N LYS A 189 -22.72 -15.03 4.45
CA LYS A 189 -23.36 -14.60 3.18
C LYS A 189 -23.00 -13.18 2.75
N THR A 190 -22.51 -12.35 3.66
CA THR A 190 -22.35 -10.90 3.47
C THR A 190 -21.01 -10.37 3.97
N GLU A 191 -20.06 -11.27 4.24
CA GLU A 191 -18.71 -10.89 4.68
C GLU A 191 -17.67 -11.81 4.05
N VAL A 192 -16.50 -11.26 3.77
CA VAL A 192 -15.28 -12.00 3.42
C VAL A 192 -14.15 -11.54 4.33
N TYR A 193 -13.34 -12.50 4.77
CA TYR A 193 -12.11 -12.28 5.50
C TYR A 193 -10.92 -12.26 4.54
N PHE A 194 -10.05 -11.28 4.71
CA PHE A 194 -8.85 -11.07 3.92
C PHE A 194 -7.62 -11.17 4.82
N GLU A 195 -6.63 -11.94 4.41
CA GLU A 195 -5.34 -12.08 5.08
C GLU A 195 -4.20 -12.17 4.06
N ILE A 196 -3.09 -11.48 4.32
CA ILE A 196 -1.81 -11.66 3.64
C ILE A 196 -0.73 -11.83 4.69
N GLY A 197 -0.21 -13.06 4.85
CA GLY A 197 1.01 -13.31 5.63
C GLY A 197 2.26 -13.12 4.79
N GLY A 198 3.36 -12.63 5.36
CA GLY A 198 4.65 -12.50 4.68
C GLY A 198 4.74 -11.33 3.68
N CYS A 199 4.02 -10.23 3.93
CA CYS A 199 4.13 -9.00 3.15
C CYS A 199 5.31 -8.15 3.66
N PRO A 200 6.18 -7.59 2.78
CA PRO A 200 7.14 -6.56 3.21
C PRO A 200 6.45 -5.40 3.93
N SER A 201 7.03 -4.97 5.05
CA SER A 201 6.44 -3.90 5.89
C SER A 201 6.31 -2.56 5.16
N GLU A 202 7.18 -2.31 4.19
CA GLU A 202 7.21 -1.12 3.34
C GLU A 202 5.98 -1.05 2.43
N LEU A 203 5.37 -2.20 2.12
CA LEU A 203 4.15 -2.31 1.33
C LEU A 203 2.87 -2.34 2.19
N ALA A 204 2.99 -2.39 3.52
CA ALA A 204 1.89 -2.67 4.45
C ALA A 204 0.72 -1.69 4.37
N THR A 205 0.97 -0.44 3.96
CA THR A 205 -0.06 0.59 3.83
C THR A 205 -0.65 0.65 2.41
N TRP A 206 0.20 0.42 1.41
CA TRP A 206 -0.17 0.53 0.01
C TRP A 206 -0.85 -0.73 -0.55
N LEU A 207 -0.28 -1.91 -0.30
CA LEU A 207 -0.72 -3.16 -0.92
C LEU A 207 -2.15 -3.56 -0.50
N PRO A 208 -2.57 -3.43 0.77
CA PRO A 208 -3.97 -3.65 1.14
C PRO A 208 -4.93 -2.70 0.42
N THR A 209 -4.54 -1.44 0.20
CA THR A 209 -5.37 -0.49 -0.55
C THR A 209 -5.62 -0.96 -1.97
N VAL A 210 -4.56 -1.43 -2.65
CA VAL A 210 -4.66 -2.01 -4.01
C VAL A 210 -5.61 -3.21 -4.01
N ILE A 211 -5.37 -4.18 -3.14
CA ILE A 211 -6.09 -5.45 -3.16
C ILE A 211 -7.54 -5.27 -2.71
N LEU A 212 -7.80 -4.54 -1.63
CA LEU A 212 -9.15 -4.32 -1.13
C LEU A 212 -9.99 -3.50 -2.11
N ALA A 213 -9.41 -2.56 -2.84
CA ALA A 213 -10.10 -1.81 -3.90
C ALA A 213 -10.52 -2.73 -5.06
N TYR A 214 -9.64 -3.67 -5.45
CA TYR A 214 -9.98 -4.67 -6.46
C TYR A 214 -11.08 -5.61 -5.96
N VAL A 215 -10.93 -6.20 -4.77
CA VAL A 215 -11.92 -7.12 -4.18
C VAL A 215 -13.27 -6.43 -4.00
N ARG A 216 -13.28 -5.18 -3.55
CA ARG A 216 -14.50 -4.37 -3.46
C ARG A 216 -15.18 -4.24 -4.82
N THR A 217 -14.43 -3.87 -5.85
CA THR A 217 -14.95 -3.73 -7.22
C THR A 217 -15.52 -5.04 -7.75
N LEU A 218 -14.85 -6.16 -7.48
CA LEU A 218 -15.34 -7.49 -7.81
C LEU A 218 -16.68 -7.79 -7.15
N LEU A 219 -16.79 -7.56 -5.84
CA LEU A 219 -18.02 -7.82 -5.09
C LEU A 219 -19.17 -6.96 -5.62
N GLU A 220 -18.92 -5.67 -5.88
CA GLU A 220 -19.91 -4.76 -6.46
C GLU A 220 -20.37 -5.23 -7.86
N LEU A 221 -19.44 -5.66 -8.72
CA LEU A 221 -19.79 -6.22 -10.04
C LEU A 221 -20.54 -7.55 -9.95
N ALA A 222 -20.34 -8.31 -8.86
CA ALA A 222 -21.08 -9.52 -8.53
C ALA A 222 -22.45 -9.26 -7.86
N GLY A 223 -22.83 -7.99 -7.71
CA GLY A 223 -24.14 -7.57 -7.21
C GLY A 223 -24.20 -7.20 -5.73
N ALA A 224 -23.07 -7.24 -5.00
CA ALA A 224 -23.00 -6.78 -3.62
C ALA A 224 -23.23 -5.25 -3.56
N LYS A 225 -23.92 -4.77 -2.52
CA LYS A 225 -24.16 -3.34 -2.31
C LYS A 225 -23.47 -2.86 -1.05
N GLU A 226 -23.12 -1.57 -1.03
CA GLU A 226 -22.52 -0.92 0.14
C GLU A 226 -21.30 -1.68 0.68
N VAL A 227 -20.42 -2.12 -0.23
CA VAL A 227 -19.24 -2.91 0.13
C VAL A 227 -18.23 -2.02 0.88
N ALA A 228 -17.97 -2.34 2.14
CA ALA A 228 -17.09 -1.58 3.01
C ALA A 228 -16.02 -2.48 3.65
N PRO A 229 -14.71 -2.18 3.47
CA PRO A 229 -13.65 -2.83 4.22
C PRO A 229 -13.59 -2.30 5.66
N THR A 230 -13.23 -3.16 6.61
CA THR A 230 -12.77 -2.74 7.93
C THR A 230 -11.38 -2.13 7.82
N ARG A 231 -10.93 -1.47 8.89
CA ARG A 231 -9.52 -1.09 9.02
C ARG A 231 -8.63 -2.32 8.85
N VAL A 232 -7.52 -2.15 8.14
CA VAL A 232 -6.49 -3.17 8.02
C VAL A 232 -5.66 -3.19 9.30
N GLU A 233 -5.54 -4.36 9.89
CA GLU A 233 -4.64 -4.63 10.99
C GLU A 233 -3.32 -5.17 10.43
N SER A 234 -2.20 -4.71 10.99
CA SER A 234 -0.86 -5.11 10.60
C SER A 234 -0.12 -5.61 11.83
N THR A 235 0.38 -6.84 11.76
CA THR A 235 1.16 -7.47 12.84
C THR A 235 2.50 -7.98 12.30
N PRO A 236 3.59 -7.97 13.09
CA PRO A 236 4.86 -8.54 12.64
C PRO A 236 4.74 -10.02 12.25
N ASP A 237 5.41 -10.42 11.17
CA ASP A 237 5.35 -11.77 10.61
C ASP A 237 6.73 -12.29 10.17
N GLY A 238 7.74 -12.00 11.00
CA GLY A 238 9.12 -12.44 10.78
C GLY A 238 9.89 -11.56 9.81
N SER A 239 10.82 -12.18 9.08
CA SER A 239 11.67 -11.50 8.10
C SER A 239 12.05 -12.44 6.95
N PHE A 240 12.38 -11.87 5.79
CA PHE A 240 12.89 -12.62 4.64
C PHE A 240 13.93 -11.80 3.88
N GLU A 241 15.13 -12.35 3.68
CA GLU A 241 16.22 -11.69 2.95
C GLU A 241 16.52 -10.26 3.47
N GLY A 242 16.45 -10.07 4.79
CA GLY A 242 16.65 -8.76 5.44
C GLY A 242 15.40 -7.87 5.52
N TYR A 243 14.31 -8.22 4.83
CA TYR A 243 13.07 -7.45 4.87
C TYR A 243 12.24 -7.83 6.10
N PRO A 244 11.83 -6.87 6.95
CA PRO A 244 10.80 -7.11 7.95
C PRO A 244 9.47 -7.40 7.27
N LEU A 245 8.82 -8.48 7.69
CA LEU A 245 7.53 -8.90 7.16
C LEU A 245 6.41 -8.59 8.14
N VAL A 246 5.22 -8.40 7.58
CA VAL A 246 3.98 -8.22 8.31
C VAL A 246 2.89 -9.12 7.76
N LYS A 247 1.97 -9.48 8.64
CA LYS A 247 0.69 -10.07 8.33
C LYS A 247 -0.37 -8.98 8.34
N LEU A 248 -1.16 -8.92 7.27
CA LEU A 248 -2.18 -7.91 7.02
C LEU A 248 -3.55 -8.58 7.06
N GLU A 249 -4.47 -8.07 7.87
CA GLU A 249 -5.79 -8.68 8.09
C GLU A 249 -6.90 -7.64 7.97
N ALA A 250 -7.99 -7.97 7.28
CA ALA A 250 -9.18 -7.13 7.17
C ALA A 250 -10.44 -7.96 6.89
N ARG A 251 -11.61 -7.32 6.96
CA ARG A 251 -12.89 -7.89 6.53
C ARG A 251 -13.55 -6.95 5.54
N LEU A 252 -14.27 -7.48 4.56
CA LEU A 252 -15.18 -6.68 3.73
C LEU A 252 -16.61 -7.15 3.98
N ARG A 253 -17.50 -6.21 4.24
CA ARG A 253 -18.94 -6.46 4.48
C ARG A 253 -19.78 -5.81 3.39
N TRP A 254 -20.94 -6.39 3.09
CA TRP A 254 -21.90 -5.84 2.13
C TRP A 254 -23.36 -6.11 2.52
N LYS A 255 -24.28 -5.49 1.79
CA LYS A 255 -25.73 -5.71 1.86
C LYS A 255 -26.25 -6.41 0.61
#